data_AF-A0A7V1EJS0-F1
#
_entry.id   AF-A0A7V1EJS0-F1
#
_cell.length_a   1.000
_cell.length_b   1.000
_cell.length_c   1.000
_cell.angle_alpha   90.00
_cell.angle_beta   90.00
_cell.angle_gamma   90.00
#
_symmetry.space_group_name_H-M   'P 1'
#
loop_
_entity.id
_entity.type
_entity.pdbx_description
1 polymer ?
#
loop_
_entity_poly.entity_id
_entity_poly.type
_entity_poly.pdbx_seq_one_letter_code
_entity_poly.pdbx_strand_id
1 'polypeptide(L)'
;IEFDLTEYDAVVSIACGVGVGLMSELFGNVRIVPGLNTTFYGANKTEGVWEEYCHGCGDCVLGWTGGICPIARCSKGLINGACGGTNNEKCEVSDEMDCGWYLIYKRLKELGQLDELRKIRPPRDWSKDRSGGVRRLNSEEMAKIGEE
;
A
#
# COMPACT_ATOMS: atom_id res chain seq x y z
N ILE A 1 -8.63 23.51 -22.93
CA ILE A 1 -7.44 23.11 -23.71
C ILE A 1 -7.53 21.60 -23.81
N GLU A 2 -7.81 21.08 -24.99
CA GLU A 2 -7.83 19.65 -25.28
C GLU A 2 -6.46 19.33 -25.88
N PHE A 3 -5.71 18.40 -25.27
CA PHE A 3 -4.37 18.05 -25.73
C PHE A 3 -4.46 16.80 -26.61
N ASP A 4 -4.01 16.90 -27.86
CA ASP A 4 -3.79 15.74 -28.71
C ASP A 4 -2.42 15.14 -28.40
N LEU A 5 -2.43 13.95 -27.78
CA LEU A 5 -1.21 13.26 -27.39
C LEU A 5 -0.46 12.64 -28.58
N THR A 6 -1.10 12.55 -29.76
CA THR A 6 -0.50 11.93 -30.96
C THR A 6 0.52 12.82 -31.65
N GLU A 7 0.55 14.12 -31.33
CA GLU A 7 1.54 15.07 -31.86
C GLU A 7 2.95 14.88 -31.26
N TYR A 8 3.09 14.05 -30.24
CA TYR A 8 4.34 13.82 -29.52
C TYR A 8 4.94 12.44 -29.81
N ASP A 9 6.27 12.36 -29.90
CA ASP A 9 6.99 11.08 -30.08
C ASP A 9 6.81 10.12 -28.89
N ALA A 10 6.63 10.68 -27.68
CA ALA A 10 6.38 9.95 -26.45
C ALA A 10 5.81 10.86 -25.35
N VAL A 11 5.10 10.25 -24.41
CA VAL A 11 4.63 10.88 -23.17
C VAL A 11 5.33 10.23 -21.98
N VAL A 12 6.04 11.03 -21.19
CA VAL A 12 6.70 10.58 -19.96
C VAL A 12 5.75 10.76 -18.79
N SER A 13 5.29 9.66 -18.19
CA SER A 13 4.39 9.70 -17.03
C SER A 13 5.18 9.51 -15.73
N ILE A 14 5.06 10.48 -14.83
CA ILE A 14 5.59 10.42 -13.45
C ILE A 14 4.57 9.81 -12.47
N ALA A 15 3.51 9.17 -12.98
CA ALA A 15 2.62 8.38 -12.15
C ALA A 15 3.29 7.08 -11.70
N CYS A 16 2.65 6.34 -10.79
CA CYS A 16 3.05 4.98 -10.52
C CYS A 16 2.78 4.06 -11.73
N GLY A 17 3.29 2.83 -11.69
CA GLY A 17 3.17 1.85 -12.78
C GLY A 17 1.72 1.53 -13.14
N VAL A 18 0.78 1.70 -12.20
CA VAL A 18 -0.67 1.60 -12.49
C VAL A 18 -1.09 2.67 -13.49
N GLY A 19 -0.68 3.93 -13.27
CA GLY A 19 -1.00 5.05 -14.14
C GLY A 19 -0.33 4.92 -15.51
N VAL A 20 0.95 4.52 -15.54
CA VAL A 20 1.67 4.27 -16.80
C VAL A 20 0.97 3.17 -17.61
N GLY A 21 0.65 2.03 -16.98
CA GLY A 21 -0.02 0.91 -17.64
C GLY A 21 -1.41 1.27 -18.16
N LEU A 22 -2.23 1.92 -17.33
CA LEU A 22 -3.57 2.35 -17.73
C LEU A 22 -3.53 3.36 -18.87
N MET A 23 -2.61 4.33 -18.83
CA MET A 23 -2.45 5.28 -19.93
C MET A 23 -2.02 4.59 -21.22
N SER A 24 -1.12 3.61 -21.18
CA SER A 24 -0.74 2.82 -22.35
C SER A 24 -1.92 2.07 -22.98
N GLU A 25 -2.88 1.62 -22.16
CA GLU A 25 -4.10 0.95 -22.62
C GLU A 25 -5.09 1.96 -23.23
N LEU A 26 -5.35 3.08 -22.55
CA LEU A 26 -6.30 4.10 -23.00
C LEU A 26 -5.83 4.84 -24.27
N PHE A 27 -4.53 5.04 -24.42
CA PHE A 27 -3.92 5.77 -25.53
C PHE A 27 -3.02 4.84 -26.36
N GLY A 28 -3.55 3.70 -26.82
CA GLY A 28 -2.76 2.63 -27.47
C GLY A 28 -1.97 3.01 -28.73
N ASN A 29 -2.22 4.19 -29.32
CA ASN A 29 -1.45 4.76 -30.44
C ASN A 29 -0.37 5.76 -29.99
N VAL A 30 -0.25 6.03 -28.69
CA VAL A 30 0.72 6.96 -28.11
C VAL A 30 1.74 6.18 -27.29
N ARG A 31 3.03 6.50 -27.46
CA ARG A 31 4.09 5.86 -26.70
C ARG A 31 4.16 6.45 -25.28
N ILE A 32 3.56 5.77 -24.31
CA ILE A 32 3.66 6.13 -22.89
C ILE A 32 4.86 5.43 -22.25
N VAL A 33 5.72 6.19 -21.56
CA VAL A 33 6.90 5.65 -20.86
C VAL A 33 6.95 6.11 -19.39
N PRO A 34 7.48 5.28 -18.48
CA PRO A 34 7.62 5.68 -17.08
C PRO A 34 8.74 6.72 -16.91
N GLY A 35 8.46 7.76 -16.14
CA GLY A 35 9.46 8.73 -15.66
C GLY A 35 10.05 8.39 -14.29
N LEU A 36 9.46 7.41 -13.58
CA LEU A 36 9.94 6.94 -12.28
C LEU A 36 9.64 5.45 -12.05
N ASN A 37 10.33 4.86 -11.08
CA ASN A 37 10.03 3.51 -10.60
C ASN A 37 9.00 3.57 -9.47
N THR A 38 7.99 2.70 -9.53
CA THR A 38 7.12 2.49 -8.37
C THR A 38 7.83 1.61 -7.36
N THR A 39 8.22 2.20 -6.24
CA THR A 39 8.97 1.52 -5.18
C THR A 39 8.06 1.07 -4.04
N PHE A 40 6.99 1.82 -3.73
CA PHE A 40 6.07 1.51 -2.64
C PHE A 40 4.71 2.22 -2.81
N TYR A 41 3.68 1.78 -2.07
CA TYR A 41 2.41 2.51 -1.98
C TYR A 41 2.42 3.42 -0.74
N GLY A 42 2.72 4.68 -0.99
CA GLY A 42 2.97 5.64 0.06
C GLY A 42 2.02 6.82 0.12
N ALA A 43 2.09 7.51 1.24
CA ALA A 43 1.46 8.81 1.44
C ALA A 43 2.54 9.90 1.47
N ASN A 44 2.21 11.08 0.93
CA ASN A 44 3.05 12.26 1.11
C ASN A 44 2.89 12.75 2.56
N LYS A 45 4.00 12.84 3.29
CA LYS A 45 4.01 13.30 4.69
C LYS A 45 4.23 14.80 4.79
N THR A 46 5.10 15.30 3.94
CA THR A 46 5.45 16.70 3.75
C THR A 46 6.07 16.83 2.36
N GLU A 47 6.36 18.05 1.95
CA GLU A 47 7.00 18.40 0.69
C GLU A 47 8.26 17.56 0.47
N GLY A 48 8.28 16.78 -0.60
CA GLY A 48 9.45 15.96 -0.95
C GLY A 48 9.63 14.68 -0.14
N VAL A 49 8.75 14.39 0.83
CA VAL A 49 8.87 13.21 1.71
C VAL A 49 7.66 12.28 1.55
N TRP A 50 7.94 11.06 1.13
CA TRP A 50 6.96 9.99 1.03
C TRP A 50 7.38 8.82 1.90
N GLU A 51 6.40 8.23 2.55
CA GLU A 51 6.58 7.01 3.35
C GLU A 51 5.62 5.94 2.88
N GLU A 52 6.03 4.68 2.98
CA GLU A 52 5.16 3.55 2.69
C GLU A 52 4.06 3.39 3.75
N TYR A 53 2.82 3.22 3.31
CA TYR A 53 1.64 3.05 4.16
C TYR A 53 0.89 1.74 3.86
N CYS A 54 1.05 1.18 2.65
CA CYS A 54 0.33 0.00 2.22
C CYS A 54 1.23 -0.95 1.42
N HIS A 55 1.12 -2.24 1.68
CA HIS A 55 1.77 -3.28 0.87
C HIS A 55 0.97 -3.63 -0.39
N GLY A 56 -0.33 -3.32 -0.41
CA GLY A 56 -1.23 -3.70 -1.50
C GLY A 56 -1.48 -5.20 -1.57
N CYS A 57 -1.56 -5.88 -0.42
CA CYS A 57 -1.71 -7.33 -0.28
C CYS A 57 -3.12 -7.88 -0.52
N GLY A 58 -4.15 -7.03 -0.67
CA GLY A 58 -5.53 -7.49 -0.95
C GLY A 58 -6.29 -8.13 0.23
N ASP A 59 -5.70 -8.17 1.44
CA ASP A 59 -6.32 -8.69 2.65
C ASP A 59 -6.02 -7.74 3.82
N CYS A 60 -6.89 -6.76 4.04
CA CYS A 60 -6.60 -5.62 4.91
C CYS A 60 -6.74 -5.98 6.40
N VAL A 61 -5.76 -5.56 7.21
CA VAL A 61 -5.76 -5.77 8.68
C VAL A 61 -5.82 -4.47 9.48
N LEU A 62 -5.91 -3.32 8.79
CA LEU A 62 -5.83 -2.00 9.42
C LEU A 62 -6.93 -1.76 10.46
N GLY A 63 -8.08 -2.42 10.32
CA GLY A 63 -9.20 -2.29 11.23
C GLY A 63 -8.87 -2.63 12.69
N TRP A 64 -8.02 -3.63 12.92
CA TRP A 64 -7.64 -4.03 14.29
C TRP A 64 -6.22 -3.58 14.69
N THR A 65 -5.38 -3.17 13.73
CA THR A 65 -4.05 -2.62 14.00
C THR A 65 -4.05 -1.10 14.21
N GLY A 66 -5.22 -0.49 14.40
CA GLY A 66 -5.36 0.95 14.65
C GLY A 66 -5.00 1.83 13.45
N GLY A 67 -5.13 1.31 12.23
CA GLY A 67 -4.82 2.03 10.99
C GLY A 67 -3.37 1.93 10.52
N ILE A 68 -2.52 1.13 11.17
CA ILE A 68 -1.10 0.99 10.82
C ILE A 68 -0.85 -0.37 10.17
N CYS A 69 -0.28 -0.40 8.97
CA CYS A 69 -0.05 -1.63 8.24
C CYS A 69 1.14 -2.40 8.82
N PRO A 70 0.96 -3.58 9.43
CA PRO A 70 2.06 -4.33 10.03
C PRO A 70 2.96 -4.99 8.97
N ILE A 71 2.53 -5.05 7.70
CA ILE A 71 3.34 -5.57 6.60
C ILE A 71 4.26 -4.49 6.06
N ALA A 72 3.71 -3.32 5.73
CA ALA A 72 4.48 -2.20 5.19
C ALA A 72 5.35 -1.50 6.25
N ARG A 73 4.89 -1.41 7.51
CA ARG A 73 5.59 -0.64 8.56
C ARG A 73 6.48 -1.48 9.47
N CYS A 74 6.55 -2.79 9.26
CA CYS A 74 7.45 -3.67 10.00
C CYS A 74 8.47 -4.28 9.04
N SER A 75 9.76 -4.15 9.35
CA SER A 75 10.85 -4.73 8.56
C SER A 75 10.76 -6.25 8.37
N LYS A 76 10.04 -6.95 9.24
CA LYS A 76 9.80 -8.40 9.17
C LYS A 76 8.43 -8.78 8.59
N GLY A 77 7.58 -7.80 8.30
CA GLY A 77 6.22 -8.03 7.81
C GLY A 77 5.34 -8.89 8.73
N LEU A 78 5.59 -8.89 10.05
CA LEU A 78 4.89 -9.76 11.01
C LEU A 78 3.48 -9.26 11.29
N ILE A 79 2.51 -10.18 11.26
CA ILE A 79 1.07 -9.84 11.36
C ILE A 79 0.45 -10.29 12.67
N ASN A 80 1.08 -11.22 13.40
CA ASN A 80 0.53 -11.79 14.64
C ASN A 80 1.29 -11.35 15.90
N GLY A 81 1.80 -10.12 15.90
CA GLY A 81 2.48 -9.52 17.05
C GLY A 81 3.92 -9.11 16.78
N ALA A 82 4.50 -8.43 17.77
CA ALA A 82 5.87 -7.94 17.72
C ALA A 82 6.90 -9.08 17.77
N CYS A 83 8.06 -8.87 17.14
CA CYS A 83 9.18 -9.82 17.17
C CYS A 83 10.01 -9.81 18.46
N GLY A 84 9.74 -8.91 19.41
CA GLY A 84 10.59 -8.66 20.59
C GLY A 84 11.81 -7.76 20.30
N GLY A 85 12.18 -7.56 19.03
CA GLY A 85 13.27 -6.69 18.58
C GLY A 85 12.97 -5.20 18.61
N THR A 86 12.29 -4.71 19.64
CA THR A 86 12.02 -3.27 19.82
C THR A 86 12.94 -2.72 20.89
N ASN A 87 13.66 -1.64 20.59
CA ASN A 87 14.53 -0.96 21.53
C ASN A 87 14.14 0.53 21.59
N ASN A 88 13.70 1.02 22.75
CA ASN A 88 13.28 2.42 22.93
C ASN A 88 12.44 2.95 21.75
N GLU A 89 11.34 2.28 21.43
CA GLU A 89 10.40 2.62 20.33
C GLU A 89 10.90 2.30 18.91
N LYS A 90 12.19 2.03 18.73
CA LYS A 90 12.85 1.76 17.45
C LYS A 90 12.93 0.28 17.11
N CYS A 91 13.06 -0.01 15.81
CA CYS A 91 13.24 -1.35 15.29
C CYS A 91 14.71 -1.80 15.45
N GLU A 92 14.95 -3.06 15.81
CA GLU A 92 16.31 -3.62 15.89
C GLU A 92 17.12 -3.55 14.58
N VAL A 93 16.47 -3.28 13.45
CA VAL A 93 17.13 -3.15 12.16
C VAL A 93 17.85 -1.81 12.02
N SER A 94 17.38 -0.75 12.68
CA SER A 94 17.99 0.58 12.65
C SER A 94 17.40 1.48 13.74
N ASP A 95 18.25 2.23 14.45
CA ASP A 95 17.84 3.22 15.46
C ASP A 95 17.09 4.42 14.86
N GLU A 96 17.16 4.62 13.54
CA GLU A 96 16.40 5.66 12.84
C GLU A 96 14.98 5.18 12.47
N MET A 97 14.73 3.88 12.50
CA MET A 97 13.48 3.27 12.06
C MET A 97 12.53 3.04 13.24
N ASP A 98 11.34 3.63 13.19
CA ASP A 98 10.29 3.34 14.16
C ASP A 98 9.81 1.89 14.04
N CYS A 99 9.60 1.22 15.18
CA CYS A 99 9.04 -0.12 15.16
C CYS A 99 7.54 -0.07 14.81
N GLY A 100 7.13 -0.66 13.69
CA GLY A 100 5.73 -0.72 13.29
C GLY A 100 4.78 -1.27 14.37
N TRP A 101 5.22 -2.27 15.15
CA TRP A 101 4.42 -2.83 16.25
C TRP A 101 4.36 -1.93 17.49
N TYR A 102 5.42 -1.17 17.76
CA TYR A 102 5.36 -0.13 18.78
C TYR A 102 4.37 0.98 18.38
N LEU A 103 4.38 1.40 17.11
CA LEU A 103 3.43 2.38 16.59
C LEU A 103 1.98 1.86 16.70
N ILE A 104 1.73 0.60 16.36
CA ILE A 104 0.42 -0.06 16.53
C ILE A 104 -0.01 -0.03 18.00
N TYR A 105 0.87 -0.44 18.92
CA TYR A 105 0.58 -0.43 20.36
C TYR A 105 0.23 0.98 20.85
N LYS A 106 1.05 1.98 20.52
CA LYS A 106 0.83 3.37 20.91
C LYS A 106 -0.53 3.87 20.41
N ARG A 107 -0.83 3.60 19.13
CA ARG A 107 -2.09 4.00 18.51
C ARG A 107 -3.30 3.33 19.16
N LEU A 108 -3.24 2.03 19.41
CA LEU A 108 -4.33 1.30 20.09
C LEU A 108 -4.50 1.75 21.54
N LYS A 109 -3.41 2.12 22.23
CA LYS A 109 -3.47 2.70 23.58
C LYS A 109 -4.22 4.03 23.57
N GLU A 110 -3.90 4.92 22.63
CA GLU A 110 -4.60 6.20 22.45
C GLU A 110 -6.09 6.02 22.14
N LEU A 111 -6.45 4.98 21.39
CA LEU A 111 -7.84 4.65 21.07
C LEU A 111 -8.57 3.87 22.17
N GLY A 112 -7.89 3.46 23.24
CA GLY A 112 -8.48 2.60 24.28
C GLY A 112 -8.78 1.17 23.81
N GLN A 113 -8.10 0.68 22.76
CA GLN A 113 -8.37 -0.59 22.07
C GLN A 113 -7.25 -1.63 22.27
N LEU A 114 -6.52 -1.59 23.40
CA LEU A 114 -5.41 -2.52 23.66
C LEU A 114 -5.83 -4.00 23.70
N ASP A 115 -7.11 -4.29 23.97
CA ASP A 115 -7.63 -5.66 23.94
C ASP A 115 -7.56 -6.30 22.54
N GLU A 116 -7.47 -5.51 21.46
CA GLU A 116 -7.25 -6.06 20.12
C GLU A 116 -5.95 -6.88 20.03
N LEU A 117 -4.90 -6.48 20.77
CA LEU A 117 -3.61 -7.17 20.79
C LEU A 117 -3.66 -8.52 21.52
N ARG A 118 -4.68 -8.75 22.35
CA ARG A 118 -4.86 -9.99 23.11
C ARG A 118 -5.63 -11.06 22.33
N LYS A 119 -6.32 -10.67 21.26
CA LYS A 119 -7.11 -11.61 20.45
C LYS A 119 -6.21 -12.49 19.60
N ILE A 120 -6.43 -13.80 19.69
CA ILE A 120 -5.80 -14.77 18.80
C ILE A 120 -6.43 -14.64 17.41
N ARG A 121 -5.60 -14.51 16.38
CA ARG A 121 -6.02 -14.42 14.98
C ARG A 121 -5.50 -15.62 14.20
N PRO A 122 -6.27 -16.11 13.21
CA PRO A 122 -5.79 -17.19 12.36
C PRO A 122 -4.54 -16.75 11.59
N PRO A 123 -3.72 -17.71 11.12
CA PRO A 123 -2.68 -17.43 10.14
C PRO A 123 -3.27 -16.69 8.94
N ARG A 124 -2.54 -15.70 8.44
CA ARG A 124 -2.94 -14.97 7.26
C ARG A 124 -2.91 -15.86 6.03
N ASP A 125 -3.91 -15.68 5.17
CA ASP A 125 -3.91 -16.23 3.81
C ASP A 125 -3.06 -15.35 2.88
N TRP A 126 -1.88 -15.85 2.53
CA TRP A 126 -0.95 -15.16 1.62
C TRP A 126 -1.26 -15.38 0.13
N SER A 127 -2.23 -16.24 -0.21
CA SER A 127 -2.60 -16.47 -1.62
C SER A 127 -3.19 -15.22 -2.30
N LYS A 128 -3.75 -14.29 -1.51
CA LYS A 128 -4.33 -13.01 -1.96
C LYS A 128 -3.30 -11.91 -2.27
N ASP A 129 -2.03 -12.13 -1.91
CA ASP A 129 -0.95 -11.20 -2.19
C ASP A 129 -0.47 -11.34 -3.66
N ARG A 130 0.84 -11.27 -3.92
CA ARG A 130 1.40 -11.29 -5.30
C ARG A 130 1.36 -12.66 -5.98
N SER A 131 1.24 -13.75 -5.22
CA SER A 131 1.44 -15.12 -5.74
C SER A 131 0.22 -15.73 -6.45
N GLY A 132 -0.97 -15.14 -6.32
CA GLY A 132 -2.22 -15.67 -6.88
C GLY A 132 -2.51 -15.31 -8.34
N GLY A 133 -1.61 -14.62 -9.03
CA GLY A 133 -1.83 -14.11 -10.39
C GLY A 133 -2.48 -12.71 -10.42
N VAL A 134 -2.96 -12.30 -11.60
CA VAL A 134 -3.55 -10.97 -11.79
C VAL A 134 -4.89 -10.87 -11.06
N ARG A 135 -4.94 -10.02 -10.03
CA ARG A 135 -6.14 -9.79 -9.22
C ARG A 135 -7.17 -8.97 -9.99
N ARG A 136 -8.44 -9.33 -9.84
CA ARG A 136 -9.59 -8.63 -10.44
C ARG A 136 -10.67 -8.43 -9.38
N LEU A 137 -11.28 -7.26 -9.36
CA LEU A 137 -12.45 -6.96 -8.55
C LEU A 137 -13.52 -6.38 -9.46
N ASN A 138 -14.64 -7.08 -9.61
CA ASN A 138 -15.79 -6.62 -10.35
C ASN A 138 -16.90 -6.34 -9.34
N SER A 139 -17.42 -5.11 -9.32
CA SER A 139 -18.65 -4.80 -8.60
C SER A 139 -19.80 -4.87 -9.59
N GLU A 140 -20.68 -5.86 -9.44
CA GLU A 140 -21.84 -6.04 -10.33
C GLU A 140 -22.77 -4.83 -10.32
N GLU A 141 -22.93 -4.18 -9.16
CA GLU A 141 -23.75 -2.98 -9.03
C GLU A 141 -23.13 -1.79 -9.78
N MET A 142 -21.80 -1.62 -9.71
CA MET A 142 -21.12 -0.55 -10.46
C MET A 142 -21.01 -0.86 -11.95
N ALA A 143 -20.95 -2.13 -12.34
CA ALA A 143 -20.93 -2.54 -13.74
C ALA A 143 -22.24 -2.15 -14.45
N LYS A 144 -23.39 -2.30 -13.78
CA LYS A 144 -24.71 -1.92 -14.32
C LYS A 144 -24.85 -0.40 -14.58
N ILE A 145 -24.16 0.45 -13.81
CA ILE A 145 -24.17 1.91 -14.02
C ILE A 145 -23.53 2.29 -15.37
N GLY A 146 -22.58 1.49 -15.88
CA GLY A 146 -21.93 1.76 -17.16
C GLY A 146 -22.71 1.26 -18.39
N GLU A 147 -23.83 0.56 -18.19
CA GLU A 147 -24.68 0.04 -19.27
C GLU A 147 -25.88 0.95 -19.58
N GLU A 148 -26.16 1.95 -18.72
CA GLU A 148 -27.15 3.03 -18.95
C GLU A 148 -26.49 4.29 -19.53
#